data_AF-A0A835AXM5-F1
#
_entry.id   AF-A0A835AXM5-F1
#
_cell.length_a   1.000
_cell.length_b   1.000
_cell.length_c   1.000
_cell.angle_alpha   90.00
_cell.angle_beta   90.00
_cell.angle_gamma   90.00
#
_symmetry.space_group_name_H-M   'P 1'
#
loop_
_entity.id
_entity.type
_entity.pdbx_description
1 polymer ?
#
loop_
_entity_poly.entity_id
_entity_poly.type
_entity_poly.pdbx_seq_one_letter_code
_entity_poly.pdbx_strand_id
1 'polypeptide(L)'
;MSLVDRSVRIVDDLKEFIEESGGVSLGSSIESVLKNLPACRSLQDSERSRQCAIRDEVIRYRVKVQEPAFAILRKRQARPGSMRKEPVTFTGDTAAYYRKVLDGIDPRLPRLTGAIMNSLTIGISWPPNHPLRTYPPAGFIASCHGYLLALYFGTYRPGLPEPGCYLVINIWANSVAIVPPLPTRFVTTASYAAIGAGVAVLRHNKYGDYVIAELYLHQDSRTHLPSNKATLFFWWSSGPLAGQWMQKEVVLPIPTDQGMTPRIYSSFRADMVFAVSTTSLCWVDLRTGILICDHIDMLATGTTTDVLVFCFIPLPEECAMMSYPISRWRPATEFRTMFCVDHRTIMFVCMDSYTQSCPFHKSVLTTWSLSSPLTDCWHWCKEAKASLSEQSPPRRPPLALTPRLEHLEPL
;
A
#
# COMPACT_ATOMS: atom_id res chain seq x y z
N MET A 1 9.92 -10.93 -4.84
CA MET A 1 9.19 -11.07 -3.55
C MET A 1 7.72 -11.18 -3.90
N SER A 2 7.07 -12.32 -3.62
CA SER A 2 5.63 -12.45 -3.83
C SER A 2 4.90 -11.98 -2.58
N LEU A 3 4.13 -10.90 -2.71
CA LEU A 3 3.33 -10.35 -1.63
C LEU A 3 1.92 -10.95 -1.70
N VAL A 4 1.55 -11.77 -0.72
CA VAL A 4 0.28 -12.52 -0.70
C VAL A 4 -0.86 -11.70 -0.07
N ASP A 5 -0.55 -10.85 0.91
CA ASP A 5 -1.52 -9.93 1.53
C ASP A 5 -0.98 -8.49 1.51
N ARG A 6 -1.78 -7.57 0.98
CA ARG A 6 -1.49 -6.13 0.98
C ARG A 6 -1.92 -5.45 2.27
N SER A 7 -2.77 -6.10 3.06
CA SER A 7 -3.22 -5.60 4.34
C SER A 7 -2.10 -5.75 5.36
N VAL A 8 -1.87 -4.69 6.13
CA VAL A 8 -0.88 -4.70 7.21
C VAL A 8 -1.61 -4.84 8.52
N ARG A 9 -1.25 -5.86 9.30
CA ARG A 9 -1.81 -6.03 10.65
C ARG A 9 -1.23 -4.97 11.57
N ILE A 10 -2.10 -4.20 12.22
CA ILE A 10 -1.67 -3.21 13.21
C ILE A 10 -1.93 -3.75 14.61
N VAL A 11 -0.95 -3.59 15.49
CA VAL A 11 -0.97 -4.08 16.86
C VAL A 11 -0.71 -2.92 17.82
N ASP A 12 -1.58 -2.70 18.81
CA ASP A 12 -1.32 -1.75 19.89
C ASP A 12 -0.47 -2.42 20.97
N ASP A 13 0.83 -2.16 20.94
CA ASP A 13 1.79 -2.77 21.85
C ASP A 13 1.53 -2.40 23.31
N LEU A 14 0.96 -1.21 23.56
CA LEU A 14 0.60 -0.84 24.92
C LEU A 14 -0.60 -1.66 25.40
N LYS A 15 -1.57 -1.90 24.52
CA LYS A 15 -2.72 -2.75 24.85
C LYS A 15 -2.26 -4.18 25.14
N GLU A 16 -1.46 -4.78 24.27
CA GLU A 16 -0.90 -6.12 24.49
C GLU A 16 -0.09 -6.17 25.79
N PHE A 17 0.77 -5.18 26.04
CA PHE A 17 1.55 -5.11 27.27
C PHE A 17 0.69 -5.04 28.55
N ILE A 18 -0.41 -4.28 28.52
CA ILE A 18 -1.34 -4.21 29.66
C ILE A 18 -1.98 -5.58 29.90
N GLU A 19 -2.43 -6.24 28.84
CA GLU A 19 -3.06 -7.57 28.91
C GLU A 19 -2.08 -8.63 29.43
N GLU A 20 -0.84 -8.66 28.90
CA GLU A 20 0.23 -9.55 29.35
C GLU A 20 0.62 -9.34 30.81
N SER A 21 0.51 -8.10 31.30
CA SER A 21 0.79 -7.76 32.69
C SER A 21 -0.37 -8.09 33.64
N GLY A 22 -1.43 -8.74 33.15
CA GLY A 22 -2.64 -9.07 33.91
C GLY A 22 -3.57 -7.87 34.14
N GLY A 23 -3.38 -6.78 33.40
CA GLY A 23 -4.22 -5.60 33.45
C GLY A 23 -5.58 -5.82 32.79
N VAL A 24 -6.61 -5.13 33.30
CA VAL A 24 -7.97 -5.18 32.74
C VAL A 24 -8.03 -4.29 31.50
N SER A 25 -8.69 -4.74 30.42
CA SER A 25 -8.89 -3.92 29.22
C SER A 25 -9.81 -2.71 29.49
N LEU A 26 -9.63 -1.61 28.74
CA LEU A 26 -10.53 -0.44 28.85
C LEU A 26 -12.00 -0.81 28.60
N GLY A 27 -12.27 -1.69 27.64
CA GLY A 27 -13.63 -2.13 27.32
C GLY A 27 -14.29 -2.84 28.52
N SER A 28 -13.58 -3.76 29.16
CA SER A 28 -14.05 -4.46 30.36
C SER A 28 -14.23 -3.51 31.54
N SER A 29 -13.34 -2.52 31.68
CA SER A 29 -13.43 -1.49 32.73
C SER A 29 -14.65 -0.60 32.54
N ILE A 30 -14.92 -0.14 31.31
CA ILE A 30 -16.13 0.62 30.97
C ILE A 30 -17.38 -0.21 31.21
N GLU A 31 -17.40 -1.49 30.80
CA GLU A 31 -18.55 -2.37 31.00
C GLU A 31 -18.88 -2.54 32.49
N SER A 32 -17.86 -2.68 33.34
CA SER A 32 -18.02 -2.74 34.80
C SER A 32 -18.65 -1.45 35.35
N VAL A 33 -18.16 -0.28 34.93
CA VAL A 33 -18.72 1.02 35.35
C VAL A 33 -20.17 1.16 34.90
N LEU A 34 -20.49 0.81 33.65
CA LEU A 34 -21.84 0.91 33.10
C LEU A 34 -22.84 -0.02 33.79
N LYS A 35 -22.42 -1.20 34.27
CA LYS A 35 -23.27 -2.11 35.05
C LYS A 35 -23.64 -1.57 36.43
N ASN A 36 -22.82 -0.69 36.99
CA ASN A 36 -23.00 -0.13 38.34
C ASN A 36 -23.68 1.25 38.34
N LEU A 37 -24.22 1.69 37.21
CA LEU A 37 -24.90 2.98 37.13
C LEU A 37 -26.25 2.96 37.86
N PRO A 38 -26.57 4.03 38.61
CA PRO A 38 -27.86 4.14 39.29
C PRO A 38 -29.01 4.30 38.29
N ALA A 39 -30.20 3.84 38.69
CA ALA A 39 -31.41 4.00 37.88
C ALA A 39 -31.74 5.50 37.72
N CYS A 40 -31.91 5.93 36.47
CA CYS A 40 -32.24 7.32 36.12
C CYS A 40 -33.76 7.48 35.91
N ARG A 41 -34.28 8.67 36.22
CA ARG A 41 -35.71 8.98 36.12
C ARG A 41 -36.18 9.30 34.69
N SER A 42 -35.26 9.72 33.82
CA SER A 42 -35.52 10.03 32.42
C SER A 42 -34.49 9.38 31.49
N LEU A 43 -34.85 9.20 30.22
CA LEU A 43 -33.97 8.65 29.20
C LEU A 43 -32.78 9.58 28.92
N GLN A 44 -33.01 10.90 28.91
CA GLN A 44 -31.95 11.90 28.73
C GLN A 44 -30.96 11.89 29.90
N ASP A 45 -31.42 11.76 31.14
CA ASP A 45 -30.56 11.67 32.32
C ASP A 45 -29.73 10.38 32.31
N SER A 46 -30.32 9.28 31.82
CA SER A 46 -29.63 8.00 31.64
C SER A 46 -28.51 8.11 30.61
N GLU A 47 -28.78 8.67 29.43
CA GLU A 47 -27.78 8.87 28.39
C GLU A 47 -26.64 9.79 28.85
N ARG A 48 -26.98 10.91 29.51
CA ARG A 48 -25.98 11.84 30.06
C ARG A 48 -25.11 11.16 31.11
N SER A 49 -25.72 10.41 32.03
CA SER A 49 -25.00 9.68 33.08
C SER A 49 -24.06 8.63 32.50
N ARG A 50 -24.50 7.89 31.46
CA ARG A 50 -23.66 6.93 30.73
C ARG A 50 -22.48 7.62 30.06
N GLN A 51 -22.70 8.74 29.37
CA GLN A 51 -21.62 9.49 28.70
C GLN A 51 -20.60 10.06 29.70
N CYS A 52 -21.06 10.64 30.81
CA CYS A 52 -20.19 11.12 31.88
C CYS A 52 -19.36 9.98 32.47
N ALA A 53 -19.99 8.86 32.83
CA ALA A 53 -19.30 7.71 33.40
C ALA A 53 -18.26 7.10 32.45
N ILE A 54 -18.58 6.98 31.15
CA ILE A 54 -17.61 6.55 30.13
C ILE A 54 -16.42 7.52 30.09
N ARG A 55 -16.69 8.82 30.05
CA ARG A 55 -15.63 9.84 29.97
C ARG A 55 -14.72 9.82 31.20
N ASP A 56 -15.30 9.77 32.40
CA ASP A 56 -14.56 9.75 33.66
C ASP A 56 -13.74 8.48 33.78
N GLU A 57 -14.29 7.35 33.37
CA GLU A 57 -13.61 6.06 33.34
C GLU A 57 -12.45 6.05 32.34
N VAL A 58 -12.62 6.59 31.14
CA VAL A 58 -11.54 6.74 30.15
C VAL A 58 -10.40 7.60 30.69
N ILE A 59 -10.71 8.72 31.36
CA ILE A 59 -9.71 9.59 31.98
C ILE A 59 -8.98 8.85 33.10
N ARG A 60 -9.73 8.19 34.00
CA ARG A 60 -9.15 7.42 35.11
C ARG A 60 -8.25 6.30 34.61
N TYR A 61 -8.73 5.51 33.66
CA TYR A 61 -7.99 4.39 33.07
C TYR A 61 -6.70 4.85 32.40
N ARG A 62 -6.76 5.98 31.68
CA ARG A 62 -5.56 6.57 31.05
C ARG A 62 -4.47 6.86 32.07
N VAL A 63 -4.81 7.60 33.13
CA VAL A 63 -3.84 8.04 34.15
C VAL A 63 -3.36 6.88 35.00
N LYS A 64 -4.26 5.97 35.41
CA LYS A 64 -3.93 4.90 36.36
C LYS A 64 -3.35 3.64 35.71
N VAL A 65 -3.65 3.39 34.44
CA VAL A 65 -3.26 2.14 33.76
C VAL A 65 -2.35 2.42 32.57
N GLN A 66 -2.80 3.25 31.61
CA GLN A 66 -2.08 3.41 30.34
C GLN A 66 -0.77 4.18 30.51
N GLU A 67 -0.75 5.28 31.27
CA GLU A 67 0.46 6.10 31.43
C GLU A 67 1.60 5.35 32.16
N PRO A 68 1.36 4.66 33.29
CA PRO A 68 2.39 3.83 33.93
C PRO A 68 2.89 2.70 33.03
N ALA A 69 1.97 2.00 32.37
CA ALA A 69 2.30 0.92 31.45
C ALA A 69 3.17 1.43 30.28
N PHE A 70 2.83 2.60 29.73
CA PHE A 70 3.58 3.22 28.64
C PHE A 70 4.99 3.63 29.07
N ALA A 71 5.15 4.16 30.29
CA ALA A 71 6.47 4.50 30.83
C ALA A 71 7.38 3.26 30.96
N ILE A 72 6.81 2.11 31.33
CA ILE A 72 7.54 0.83 31.40
C ILE A 72 7.86 0.33 29.99
N LEU A 73 6.89 0.33 29.09
CA LEU A 73 7.05 -0.12 27.70
C LEU A 73 8.17 0.66 26.99
N ARG A 74 8.20 1.99 27.12
CA ARG A 74 9.23 2.85 26.52
C ARG A 74 10.65 2.46 26.98
N LYS A 75 10.83 2.11 28.26
CA LYS A 75 12.12 1.64 28.78
C LYS A 75 12.54 0.29 28.19
N ARG A 76 11.58 -0.58 27.83
CA ARG A 76 11.84 -1.90 27.24
C ARG A 76 12.13 -1.82 25.73
N GLN A 77 11.49 -0.91 25.00
CA GLN A 77 11.67 -0.75 23.56
C GLN A 77 13.01 -0.13 23.16
N ALA A 78 13.78 0.44 24.10
CA ALA A 78 15.15 0.88 23.88
C ALA A 78 16.17 -0.26 23.69
N ARG A 79 15.73 -1.48 23.36
CA ARG A 79 16.57 -2.69 23.23
C ARG A 79 17.03 -2.94 21.78
N PRO A 80 18.16 -3.63 21.57
CA PRO A 80 18.68 -3.93 20.22
C PRO A 80 17.74 -4.87 19.46
N GLY A 81 17.37 -4.52 18.23
CA GLY A 81 16.56 -5.36 17.33
C GLY A 81 15.43 -4.65 16.59
N SER A 82 15.02 -3.45 17.04
CA SER A 82 14.06 -2.61 16.31
C SER A 82 14.64 -2.12 14.99
N MET A 83 13.77 -2.01 13.98
CA MET A 83 14.08 -1.39 12.70
C MET A 83 14.54 0.07 12.91
N ARG A 84 15.63 0.47 12.23
CA ARG A 84 16.20 1.82 12.27
C ARG A 84 15.17 2.84 11.79
N LYS A 85 15.01 3.95 12.51
CA LYS A 85 14.17 5.08 12.07
C LYS A 85 15.01 6.04 11.25
N GLU A 86 14.65 6.24 9.99
CA GLU A 86 15.30 7.25 9.16
C GLU A 86 14.94 8.67 9.64
N PRO A 87 15.85 9.63 9.53
CA PRO A 87 15.54 11.01 9.90
C PRO A 87 14.40 11.54 9.04
N VAL A 88 13.50 12.31 9.67
CA VAL A 88 12.50 13.10 8.95
C VAL A 88 13.23 14.21 8.19
N THR A 89 13.34 14.06 6.87
CA THR A 89 14.15 14.93 5.99
C THR A 89 13.45 16.20 5.53
N PHE A 90 12.15 16.35 5.81
CA PHE A 90 11.35 17.47 5.34
C PHE A 90 11.12 18.53 6.41
N THR A 91 10.96 19.77 5.95
CA THR A 91 10.82 20.96 6.80
C THR A 91 9.36 21.38 6.96
N GLY A 92 9.04 22.00 8.09
CA GLY A 92 7.72 22.60 8.36
C GLY A 92 7.12 22.18 9.70
N ASP A 93 5.99 22.77 10.06
CA ASP A 93 5.33 22.60 11.36
C ASP A 93 4.90 21.15 11.65
N THR A 94 4.75 20.34 10.59
CA THR A 94 4.36 18.93 10.70
C THR A 94 5.54 17.97 10.90
N ALA A 95 6.79 18.42 10.74
CA ALA A 95 7.96 17.54 10.88
C ALA A 95 8.10 16.98 12.31
N ALA A 96 7.83 17.81 13.32
CA ALA A 96 7.83 17.39 14.72
C ALA A 96 6.71 16.37 15.02
N TYR A 97 5.57 16.51 14.35
CA TYR A 97 4.48 15.54 14.42
C TYR A 97 4.91 14.20 13.84
N TYR A 98 5.41 14.17 12.60
CA TYR A 98 5.82 12.92 11.96
C TYR A 98 7.01 12.23 12.63
N ARG A 99 7.91 12.97 13.28
CA ARG A 99 8.95 12.36 14.13
C ARG A 99 8.34 11.53 15.25
N LYS A 100 7.34 12.08 15.96
CA LYS A 100 6.60 11.34 17.01
C LYS A 100 5.84 10.15 16.45
N VAL A 101 5.29 10.28 15.22
CA VAL A 101 4.64 9.17 14.52
C VAL A 101 5.64 8.04 14.29
N LEU A 102 6.81 8.35 13.71
CA LEU A 102 7.87 7.38 13.40
C LEU A 102 8.42 6.70 14.65
N ASP A 103 8.62 7.46 15.73
CA ASP A 103 9.16 6.95 17.01
C ASP A 103 8.28 5.87 17.63
N GLY A 104 6.96 5.95 17.43
CA GLY A 104 6.02 4.96 17.98
C GLY A 104 5.65 3.83 17.01
N ILE A 105 6.25 3.75 15.83
CA ILE A 105 6.02 2.68 14.85
C ILE A 105 7.11 1.62 14.97
N ASP A 106 6.74 0.34 14.97
CA ASP A 106 7.68 -0.78 14.99
C ASP A 106 7.29 -1.84 13.95
N PRO A 107 7.85 -1.78 12.72
CA PRO A 107 7.56 -2.77 11.70
C PRO A 107 8.19 -4.13 12.05
N ARG A 108 7.34 -5.15 12.12
CA ARG A 108 7.68 -6.54 12.45
C ARG A 108 7.54 -7.38 11.20
N LEU A 109 8.68 -7.72 10.62
CA LEU A 109 8.78 -8.69 9.53
C LEU A 109 8.93 -10.09 10.14
N PRO A 110 8.10 -11.08 9.75
CA PRO A 110 8.33 -12.46 10.13
C PRO A 110 9.75 -12.86 9.71
N ARG A 111 10.50 -13.57 10.58
CA ARG A 111 11.79 -14.15 10.18
C ARG A 111 11.52 -15.14 9.05
N LEU A 112 11.90 -14.75 7.85
CA LEU A 112 11.65 -15.51 6.63
C LEU A 112 12.55 -16.74 6.58
N THR A 113 11.97 -17.95 6.69
CA THR A 113 12.57 -19.16 6.13
C THR A 113 12.14 -19.27 4.66
N GLY A 114 12.74 -18.47 3.77
CA GLY A 114 12.46 -18.47 2.32
C GLY A 114 12.16 -17.10 1.70
N ALA A 115 11.91 -17.05 0.38
CA ALA A 115 11.76 -15.80 -0.40
C ALA A 115 10.35 -15.16 -0.39
N ILE A 116 9.44 -15.59 0.50
CA ILE A 116 8.02 -15.21 0.47
C ILE A 116 7.61 -14.50 1.76
N MET A 117 7.26 -13.21 1.67
CA MET A 117 6.69 -12.45 2.78
C MET A 117 5.17 -12.58 2.77
N ASN A 118 4.66 -13.37 3.72
CA ASN A 118 3.23 -13.70 3.80
C ASN A 118 2.41 -12.68 4.61
N SER A 119 3.04 -11.91 5.50
CA SER A 119 2.37 -10.89 6.29
C SER A 119 3.35 -9.84 6.81
N LEU A 120 2.87 -8.61 6.95
CA LEU A 120 3.56 -7.52 7.62
C LEU A 120 2.73 -7.11 8.84
N THR A 121 3.37 -7.01 10.01
CA THR A 121 2.75 -6.46 11.21
C THR A 121 3.45 -5.15 11.58
N ILE A 122 2.71 -4.15 12.01
CA ILE A 122 3.28 -2.93 12.59
C ILE A 122 2.77 -2.81 14.01
N GLY A 123 3.69 -2.86 14.97
CA GLY A 123 3.44 -2.46 16.35
C GLY A 123 3.34 -0.95 16.44
N ILE A 124 2.38 -0.45 17.22
CA ILE A 124 2.25 0.96 17.57
C ILE A 124 2.38 1.15 19.07
N SER A 125 3.13 2.18 19.46
CA SER A 125 3.47 2.47 20.85
C SER A 125 3.57 3.97 21.09
N TRP A 126 2.50 4.69 20.75
CA TRP A 126 2.40 6.13 21.02
C TRP A 126 1.90 6.42 22.45
N PRO A 127 2.16 7.64 22.97
CA PRO A 127 1.57 8.10 24.21
C PRO A 127 0.03 7.94 24.23
N PRO A 128 -0.59 7.65 25.39
CA PRO A 128 -2.04 7.43 25.50
C PRO A 128 -2.92 8.58 25.01
N ASN A 129 -2.41 9.80 25.00
CA ASN A 129 -3.07 11.00 24.51
C ASN A 129 -2.78 11.32 23.04
N HIS A 130 -2.03 10.47 22.33
CA HIS A 130 -1.65 10.72 20.94
C HIS A 130 -2.87 10.54 20.01
N PRO A 131 -3.15 11.49 19.10
CA PRO A 131 -4.36 11.48 18.27
C PRO A 131 -4.50 10.20 17.43
N LEU A 132 -3.39 9.68 16.90
CA LEU A 132 -3.36 8.45 16.10
C LEU A 132 -3.73 7.16 16.85
N ARG A 133 -3.85 7.18 18.18
CA ARG A 133 -4.36 6.01 18.93
C ARG A 133 -5.87 5.91 18.95
N THR A 134 -6.57 7.02 18.71
CA THR A 134 -8.04 7.10 18.73
C THR A 134 -8.65 6.57 17.43
N TYR A 135 -7.84 6.41 16.39
CA TYR A 135 -8.21 5.83 15.10
C TYR A 135 -7.54 4.47 14.96
N PRO A 136 -8.24 3.41 14.54
CA PRO A 136 -7.56 2.19 14.16
C PRO A 136 -6.63 2.54 13.00
N PRO A 137 -5.29 2.42 13.14
CA PRO A 137 -4.42 2.63 12.01
C PRO A 137 -4.72 1.50 11.03
N ALA A 138 -4.99 1.85 9.78
CA ALA A 138 -4.95 0.90 8.69
C ALA A 138 -3.56 1.00 8.06
N GLY A 139 -3.00 -0.13 7.65
CA GLY A 139 -1.83 -0.14 6.79
C GLY A 139 -2.15 -0.91 5.52
N PHE A 140 -1.75 -0.38 4.37
CA PHE A 140 -1.94 -1.04 3.09
C PHE A 140 -0.69 -0.89 2.22
N ILE A 141 -0.11 -2.00 1.81
CA ILE A 141 1.05 -2.03 0.93
C ILE A 141 0.62 -1.60 -0.47
N ALA A 142 1.15 -0.46 -0.90
CA ALA A 142 0.82 0.14 -2.17
C ALA A 142 1.66 -0.42 -3.32
N SER A 143 2.97 -0.54 -3.10
CA SER A 143 3.93 -1.04 -4.10
C SER A 143 5.23 -1.49 -3.46
N CYS A 144 6.08 -2.14 -4.25
CA CYS A 144 7.40 -2.59 -3.84
C CYS A 144 8.39 -2.53 -5.00
N HIS A 145 9.68 -2.40 -4.70
CA HIS A 145 10.76 -2.55 -5.67
C HIS A 145 12.05 -3.02 -4.98
N GLY A 146 12.52 -4.21 -5.35
CA GLY A 146 13.68 -4.83 -4.70
C GLY A 146 13.39 -5.12 -3.22
N TYR A 147 14.17 -4.51 -2.33
CA TYR A 147 14.02 -4.61 -0.87
C TYR A 147 13.19 -3.47 -0.26
N LEU A 148 12.56 -2.63 -1.09
CA LEU A 148 11.72 -1.51 -0.65
C LEU A 148 10.25 -1.88 -0.69
N LEU A 149 9.53 -1.48 0.34
CA LEU A 149 8.08 -1.54 0.45
C LEU A 149 7.56 -0.13 0.69
N ALA A 150 6.57 0.32 -0.08
CA ALA A 150 5.82 1.53 0.22
C ALA A 150 4.40 1.17 0.61
N LEU A 151 3.91 1.78 1.68
CA LEU A 151 2.58 1.54 2.21
C LEU A 151 1.91 2.83 2.66
N TYR A 152 0.60 2.88 2.51
CA TYR A 152 -0.23 3.90 3.14
C TYR A 152 -0.43 3.54 4.61
N PHE A 153 -0.17 4.48 5.50
CA PHE A 153 -0.36 4.31 6.93
C PHE A 153 -1.38 5.31 7.46
N GLY A 154 -2.35 4.82 8.22
CA GLY A 154 -3.52 5.57 8.65
C GLY A 154 -4.67 5.53 7.63
N THR A 155 -5.55 6.51 7.71
CA THR A 155 -6.68 6.67 6.79
C THR A 155 -6.29 7.35 5.48
N TYR A 156 -5.08 7.92 5.42
CA TYR A 156 -4.55 8.55 4.21
C TYR A 156 -4.64 7.65 2.98
N ARG A 157 -5.23 8.18 1.92
CA ARG A 157 -5.20 7.61 0.56
C ARG A 157 -5.00 8.76 -0.44
N PRO A 158 -4.41 8.48 -1.62
CA PRO A 158 -4.22 9.50 -2.65
C PRO A 158 -5.53 10.24 -2.94
N GLY A 159 -5.48 11.57 -2.99
CA GLY A 159 -6.64 12.44 -3.24
C GLY A 159 -7.63 12.60 -2.07
N LEU A 160 -7.42 11.96 -0.91
CA LEU A 160 -8.25 12.17 0.27
C LEU A 160 -7.48 12.97 1.33
N PRO A 161 -8.09 14.00 1.96
CA PRO A 161 -7.47 14.84 2.99
C PRO A 161 -7.38 14.13 4.36
N GLU A 162 -7.31 12.81 4.35
CA GLU A 162 -7.38 11.95 5.53
C GLU A 162 -6.03 11.90 6.27
N PRO A 163 -6.03 11.85 7.61
CA PRO A 163 -4.81 11.72 8.39
C PRO A 163 -3.98 10.47 8.05
N GLY A 164 -2.66 10.65 7.90
CA GLY A 164 -1.75 9.54 7.68
C GLY A 164 -0.46 9.96 6.99
N CYS A 165 0.26 8.99 6.44
CA CYS A 165 1.50 9.20 5.70
C CYS A 165 1.84 7.97 4.86
N TYR A 166 2.92 8.04 4.11
CA TYR A 166 3.56 6.85 3.56
C TYR A 166 4.64 6.37 4.52
N LEU A 167 4.70 5.05 4.72
CA LEU A 167 5.90 4.42 5.26
C LEU A 167 6.67 3.77 4.12
N VAL A 168 7.97 4.00 4.10
CA VAL A 168 8.90 3.26 3.24
C VAL A 168 9.74 2.37 4.14
N ILE A 169 9.59 1.06 3.96
CA ILE A 169 10.37 0.05 4.68
C ILE A 169 11.47 -0.44 3.74
N ASN A 170 12.72 -0.28 4.17
CA ASN A 170 13.88 -0.87 3.55
C ASN A 170 14.27 -2.12 4.33
N ILE A 171 13.91 -3.29 3.77
CA ILE A 171 14.15 -4.59 4.41
C ILE A 171 15.65 -4.87 4.51
N TRP A 172 16.42 -4.51 3.49
CA TRP A 172 17.88 -4.74 3.46
C TRP A 172 18.59 -3.95 4.54
N ALA A 173 18.30 -2.64 4.63
CA ALA A 173 18.92 -1.76 5.61
C ALA A 173 18.30 -1.90 7.01
N ASN A 174 17.28 -2.75 7.16
CA ASN A 174 16.43 -2.85 8.33
C ASN A 174 16.03 -1.45 8.83
N SER A 175 15.46 -0.63 7.94
CA SER A 175 15.06 0.74 8.24
C SER A 175 13.67 1.13 7.75
N VAL A 176 13.08 2.13 8.39
CA VAL A 176 11.77 2.69 8.05
C VAL A 176 11.83 4.22 8.01
N ALA A 177 11.26 4.79 6.97
CA ALA A 177 11.15 6.24 6.75
C ALA A 177 9.68 6.66 6.62
N ILE A 178 9.41 7.93 6.95
CA ILE A 178 8.12 8.58 6.66
C ILE A 178 8.29 9.51 5.47
N VAL A 179 7.34 9.44 4.54
CA VAL A 179 7.10 10.49 3.55
C VAL A 179 5.74 11.12 3.87
N PRO A 180 5.64 12.46 3.94
CA PRO A 180 4.39 13.12 4.26
C PRO A 180 3.42 12.99 3.08
N PRO A 181 2.10 13.04 3.32
CA PRO A 181 1.11 13.18 2.27
C PRO A 181 1.41 14.32 1.31
N LEU A 182 0.90 14.22 0.09
CA LEU A 182 0.85 15.36 -0.82
C LEU A 182 0.12 16.54 -0.15
N PRO A 183 0.72 17.74 -0.12
CA PRO A 183 0.05 18.92 0.39
C PRO A 183 -1.28 19.19 -0.34
N THR A 184 -2.34 19.44 0.41
CA THR A 184 -3.69 19.73 -0.13
C THR A 184 -3.73 20.95 -1.05
N ARG A 185 -2.74 21.84 -0.97
CA ARG A 185 -2.55 22.97 -1.90
C ARG A 185 -2.15 22.56 -3.32
N PHE A 186 -1.55 21.39 -3.49
CA PHE A 186 -1.11 20.90 -4.81
C PHE A 186 -2.23 20.18 -5.55
N VAL A 187 -3.09 19.48 -4.82
CA VAL A 187 -4.16 18.65 -5.38
C VAL A 187 -5.46 18.95 -4.66
N THR A 188 -6.43 19.48 -5.39
CA THR A 188 -7.81 19.64 -4.92
C THR A 188 -8.71 18.64 -5.65
N THR A 189 -9.73 18.12 -4.97
CA THR A 189 -10.72 17.19 -5.56
C THR A 189 -11.61 17.84 -6.62
N ALA A 190 -11.49 19.15 -6.83
CA ALA A 190 -12.18 19.90 -7.88
C ALA A 190 -11.36 20.02 -9.16
N SER A 191 -10.02 19.93 -9.07
CA SER A 191 -9.09 20.12 -10.20
C SER A 191 -8.38 18.82 -10.59
N TYR A 192 -8.41 17.80 -9.73
CA TYR A 192 -7.70 16.56 -9.92
C TYR A 192 -8.53 15.35 -9.52
N ALA A 193 -8.36 14.27 -10.29
CA ALA A 193 -8.82 12.94 -9.95
C ALA A 193 -7.59 12.04 -9.76
N ALA A 194 -7.56 11.28 -8.66
CA ALA A 194 -6.55 10.23 -8.51
C ALA A 194 -6.71 9.23 -9.65
N ILE A 195 -5.60 8.87 -10.31
CA ILE A 195 -5.63 7.89 -11.42
C ILE A 195 -6.09 6.51 -10.94
N GLY A 196 -6.09 6.24 -9.64
CA GLY A 196 -6.55 4.99 -9.06
C GLY A 196 -5.86 4.71 -7.73
N ALA A 197 -5.73 3.43 -7.40
CA ALA A 197 -5.04 2.99 -6.20
C ALA A 197 -3.55 2.77 -6.50
N GLY A 198 -2.70 3.76 -6.24
CA GLY A 198 -1.28 3.45 -6.20
C GLY A 198 -0.33 4.62 -6.14
N VAL A 199 0.53 4.53 -5.12
CA VAL A 199 1.81 5.19 -5.05
C VAL A 199 2.86 4.17 -5.48
N ALA A 200 3.79 4.58 -6.33
CA ALA A 200 4.92 3.76 -6.74
C ALA A 200 6.12 4.02 -5.82
N VAL A 201 6.89 2.98 -5.52
CA VAL A 201 8.26 3.12 -4.99
C VAL A 201 9.24 2.57 -6.01
N LEU A 202 10.25 3.37 -6.34
CA LEU A 202 11.33 3.02 -7.24
C LEU A 202 12.65 3.14 -6.49
N ARG A 203 13.39 2.05 -6.35
CA ARG A 203 14.79 2.10 -5.92
C ARG A 203 15.63 2.88 -6.93
N HIS A 204 16.22 3.97 -6.47
CA HIS A 204 17.06 4.85 -7.29
C HIS A 204 18.54 4.45 -7.29
N ASN A 205 19.04 3.82 -6.21
CA ASN A 205 20.42 3.33 -6.18
C ASN A 205 20.61 2.06 -5.33
N LYS A 206 21.83 1.50 -5.37
CA LYS A 206 22.20 0.30 -4.61
C LYS A 206 22.23 0.51 -3.09
N TYR A 207 22.27 1.75 -2.62
CA TYR A 207 22.34 2.10 -1.19
C TYR A 207 20.95 2.20 -0.53
N GLY A 208 19.88 2.03 -1.32
CA GLY A 208 18.51 2.05 -0.81
C GLY A 208 17.85 3.41 -0.88
N ASP A 209 18.42 4.34 -1.64
CA ASP A 209 17.69 5.54 -2.02
C ASP A 209 16.54 5.18 -2.95
N TYR A 210 15.49 5.98 -2.85
CA TYR A 210 14.23 5.70 -3.49
C TYR A 210 13.51 6.97 -3.93
N VAL A 211 12.60 6.75 -4.88
CA VAL A 211 11.61 7.72 -5.32
C VAL A 211 10.24 7.16 -4.98
N ILE A 212 9.41 7.99 -4.37
CA ILE A 212 7.97 7.76 -4.31
C ILE A 212 7.33 8.56 -5.43
N ALA A 213 6.39 7.98 -6.18
CA ALA A 213 5.67 8.69 -7.23
C ALA A 213 4.16 8.47 -7.18
N GLU A 214 3.40 9.54 -7.41
CA GLU A 214 1.95 9.52 -7.60
C GLU A 214 1.54 10.25 -8.88
N LEU A 215 0.47 9.78 -9.51
CA LEU A 215 -0.01 10.34 -10.77
C LEU A 215 -1.48 10.75 -10.62
N TYR A 216 -1.77 12.02 -10.93
CA TYR A 216 -3.12 12.58 -10.84
C TYR A 216 -3.56 13.11 -12.19
N LEU A 217 -4.76 12.74 -12.62
CA LEU A 217 -5.39 13.27 -13.82
C LEU A 217 -6.01 14.63 -13.52
N HIS A 218 -5.88 15.58 -14.43
CA HIS A 218 -6.58 16.86 -14.35
C HIS A 218 -8.06 16.65 -14.62
N GLN A 219 -8.92 17.28 -13.83
CA GLN A 219 -10.35 17.33 -14.09
C GLN A 219 -10.68 18.56 -14.92
N ASP A 220 -11.49 18.35 -15.95
CA ASP A 220 -12.06 19.45 -16.71
C ASP A 220 -13.05 20.23 -15.83
N SER A 221 -12.90 21.55 -15.79
CA SER A 221 -13.67 22.40 -14.87
C SER A 221 -15.15 22.53 -15.22
N ARG A 222 -15.56 22.14 -16.43
CA ARG A 222 -16.95 22.21 -16.88
C ARG A 222 -17.68 20.88 -16.73
N THR A 223 -16.99 19.78 -17.01
CA THR A 223 -17.56 18.43 -17.03
C THR A 223 -17.22 17.62 -15.79
N HIS A 224 -16.24 18.06 -14.99
CA HIS A 224 -15.66 17.32 -13.86
C HIS A 224 -15.10 15.94 -14.24
N LEU A 225 -14.91 15.67 -15.54
CA LEU A 225 -14.36 14.43 -16.04
C LEU A 225 -12.82 14.49 -16.06
N PRO A 226 -12.12 13.39 -15.74
CA PRO A 226 -10.68 13.31 -15.91
C PRO A 226 -10.28 13.47 -17.38
N SER A 227 -9.26 14.28 -17.64
CA SER A 227 -8.61 14.45 -18.95
C SER A 227 -7.35 13.60 -19.08
N ASN A 228 -6.74 13.60 -20.26
CA ASN A 228 -5.43 12.99 -20.48
C ASN A 228 -4.25 13.86 -19.98
N LYS A 229 -4.51 15.10 -19.53
CA LYS A 229 -3.51 15.91 -18.83
C LYS A 229 -3.37 15.39 -17.41
N ALA A 230 -2.15 15.30 -16.93
CA ALA A 230 -1.87 14.78 -15.61
C ALA A 230 -0.66 15.47 -14.99
N THR A 231 -0.56 15.37 -13.67
CA THR A 231 0.61 15.80 -12.92
C THR A 231 1.22 14.58 -12.24
N LEU A 232 2.49 14.32 -12.56
CA LEU A 232 3.32 13.35 -11.86
C LEU A 232 3.97 14.06 -10.66
N PHE A 233 3.63 13.60 -9.47
CA PHE A 233 4.27 14.02 -8.23
C PHE A 233 5.32 13.01 -7.82
N PHE A 234 6.45 13.48 -7.33
CA PHE A 234 7.53 12.61 -6.88
C PHE A 234 8.27 13.16 -5.67
N TRP A 235 8.80 12.24 -4.87
CA TRP A 235 9.56 12.51 -3.66
C TRP A 235 10.86 11.73 -3.67
N TRP A 236 11.99 12.44 -3.59
CA TRP A 236 13.31 11.84 -3.52
C TRP A 236 13.75 11.65 -2.06
N SER A 237 14.32 10.47 -1.75
CA SER A 237 14.91 10.21 -0.44
C SER A 237 16.27 10.90 -0.26
N SER A 238 16.99 11.15 -1.34
CA SER A 238 18.35 11.70 -1.33
C SER A 238 18.61 12.64 -2.52
N GLY A 239 19.74 13.36 -2.46
CA GLY A 239 20.14 14.33 -3.49
C GLY A 239 19.58 15.74 -3.28
N PRO A 240 19.85 16.67 -4.23
CA PRO A 240 19.50 18.09 -4.10
C PRO A 240 17.99 18.37 -4.00
N LEU A 241 17.16 17.44 -4.48
CA LEU A 241 15.70 17.55 -4.49
C LEU A 241 15.03 16.76 -3.37
N ALA A 242 15.80 16.23 -2.41
CA ALA A 242 15.29 15.41 -1.33
C ALA A 242 14.40 16.19 -0.35
N GLY A 243 13.48 15.48 0.31
CA GLY A 243 12.71 16.04 1.42
C GLY A 243 11.56 16.96 0.99
N GLN A 244 11.21 17.00 -0.30
CA GLN A 244 10.10 17.79 -0.81
C GLN A 244 9.37 17.08 -1.95
N TRP A 245 8.06 17.32 -2.05
CA TRP A 245 7.24 16.91 -3.18
C TRP A 245 7.50 17.83 -4.37
N MET A 246 7.88 17.23 -5.48
CA MET A 246 8.07 17.88 -6.76
C MET A 246 6.95 17.47 -7.72
N GLN A 247 6.72 18.27 -8.75
CA GLN A 247 5.66 18.03 -9.72
C GLN A 247 6.15 18.23 -11.15
N LYS A 248 5.65 17.41 -12.07
CA LYS A 248 5.86 17.55 -13.52
C LYS A 248 4.53 17.36 -14.22
N GLU A 249 4.15 18.35 -15.01
CA GLU A 249 3.00 18.26 -15.91
C GLU A 249 3.32 17.34 -17.08
N VAL A 250 2.39 16.44 -17.41
CA VAL A 250 2.54 15.43 -18.45
C VAL A 250 1.23 15.27 -19.22
N VAL A 251 1.31 14.84 -20.47
CA VAL A 251 0.15 14.42 -21.26
C VAL A 251 0.26 12.92 -21.47
N LEU A 252 -0.74 12.20 -20.99
CA LEU A 252 -0.72 10.75 -21.01
C LEU A 252 -1.24 10.24 -22.36
N PRO A 253 -0.59 9.23 -22.97
CA PRO A 253 -1.03 8.60 -24.21
C PRO A 253 -2.19 7.62 -23.97
N ILE A 254 -3.12 7.97 -23.08
CA ILE A 254 -4.30 7.16 -22.76
C ILE A 254 -5.34 7.39 -23.86
N PRO A 255 -6.01 6.34 -24.37
CA PRO A 255 -7.08 6.50 -25.35
C PRO A 255 -8.15 7.48 -24.85
N THR A 256 -8.33 8.59 -25.56
CA THR A 256 -9.44 9.53 -25.33
C THR A 256 -10.62 9.12 -26.20
N ASP A 257 -11.79 8.89 -25.62
CA ASP A 257 -13.02 8.56 -26.35
C ASP A 257 -13.48 9.75 -27.22
N GLN A 258 -12.97 9.85 -28.46
CA GLN A 258 -13.36 10.90 -29.43
C GLN A 258 -14.52 10.49 -30.35
N GLY A 259 -15.35 9.50 -29.98
CA GLY A 259 -16.39 8.99 -30.89
C GLY A 259 -17.66 8.40 -30.26
N MET A 260 -18.77 9.11 -30.43
CA MET A 260 -20.12 8.58 -30.74
C MET A 260 -20.90 7.71 -29.71
N THR A 261 -20.67 7.77 -28.40
CA THR A 261 -21.74 7.45 -27.42
C THR A 261 -21.52 8.16 -26.08
N PRO A 262 -22.57 8.59 -25.35
CA PRO A 262 -22.39 9.15 -24.02
C PRO A 262 -22.09 7.99 -23.06
N ARG A 263 -20.81 7.69 -22.84
CA ARG A 263 -20.40 6.73 -21.80
C ARG A 263 -19.72 7.50 -20.68
N ILE A 264 -20.50 7.80 -19.67
CA ILE A 264 -20.19 8.61 -18.49
C ILE A 264 -19.01 8.02 -17.64
N TYR A 265 -18.30 6.97 -18.07
CA TYR A 265 -17.49 6.15 -17.16
C TYR A 265 -16.17 5.50 -17.70
N SER A 266 -15.70 5.73 -18.93
CA SER A 266 -14.54 5.01 -19.53
C SER A 266 -13.15 5.64 -19.32
N SER A 267 -12.84 6.21 -18.15
CA SER A 267 -11.48 6.69 -17.85
C SER A 267 -10.57 5.56 -17.35
N PHE A 268 -9.32 5.53 -17.81
CA PHE A 268 -8.26 4.68 -17.27
C PHE A 268 -8.16 4.81 -15.76
N ARG A 269 -8.18 3.68 -15.04
CA ARG A 269 -8.08 3.63 -13.59
C ARG A 269 -7.05 2.59 -13.14
N ALA A 270 -5.96 3.05 -12.55
CA ALA A 270 -4.92 2.17 -12.03
C ALA A 270 -5.45 1.35 -10.83
N ASP A 271 -5.52 0.03 -11.01
CA ASP A 271 -5.80 -0.94 -9.95
C ASP A 271 -4.51 -1.32 -9.20
N MET A 272 -3.36 -1.25 -9.87
CA MET A 272 -2.05 -1.64 -9.36
C MET A 272 -0.95 -0.73 -9.89
N VAL A 273 0.12 -0.58 -9.11
CA VAL A 273 1.31 0.17 -9.50
C VAL A 273 2.56 -0.58 -9.05
N PHE A 274 3.56 -0.69 -9.92
CA PHE A 274 4.85 -1.31 -9.61
C PHE A 274 5.97 -0.75 -10.48
N ALA A 275 7.21 -0.93 -10.01
CA ALA A 275 8.39 -0.65 -10.83
C ALA A 275 8.66 -1.82 -11.79
N VAL A 276 9.00 -1.50 -13.04
CA VAL A 276 9.40 -2.49 -14.06
C VAL A 276 10.91 -2.62 -14.12
N SER A 277 11.62 -1.50 -13.94
CA SER A 277 13.07 -1.45 -14.00
C SER A 277 13.61 -0.52 -12.89
N THR A 278 14.90 -0.18 -12.95
CA THR A 278 15.48 0.86 -12.09
C THR A 278 15.14 2.30 -12.50
N THR A 279 14.54 2.48 -13.68
CA THR A 279 14.22 3.80 -14.25
C THR A 279 12.75 3.95 -14.63
N SER A 280 11.98 2.86 -14.59
CA SER A 280 10.62 2.83 -15.13
C SER A 280 9.57 2.38 -14.11
N LEU A 281 8.44 3.08 -14.13
CA LEU A 281 7.25 2.83 -13.32
C LEU A 281 6.06 2.46 -14.20
N CYS A 282 5.15 1.68 -13.65
CA CYS A 282 4.02 1.13 -14.37
C CYS A 282 2.73 1.26 -13.54
N TRP A 283 1.73 1.92 -14.13
CA TRP A 283 0.35 1.98 -13.64
C TRP A 283 -0.50 1.03 -14.47
N VAL A 284 -1.21 0.11 -13.81
CA VAL A 284 -1.98 -0.93 -14.48
C VAL A 284 -3.45 -0.76 -14.17
N ASP A 285 -4.25 -0.59 -15.21
CA ASP A 285 -5.69 -0.79 -15.20
C ASP A 285 -5.97 -2.20 -15.72
N LEU A 286 -6.45 -3.08 -14.83
CA LEU A 286 -6.66 -4.50 -15.15
C LEU A 286 -7.85 -4.74 -16.11
N ARG A 287 -8.49 -3.67 -16.59
CA ARG A 287 -9.57 -3.68 -17.57
C ARG A 287 -9.16 -3.11 -18.91
N THR A 288 -8.27 -2.11 -18.93
CA THR A 288 -7.93 -1.36 -20.15
C THR A 288 -6.50 -1.59 -20.64
N GLY A 289 -5.51 -1.56 -19.74
CA GLY A 289 -4.11 -1.63 -20.17
C GLY A 289 -3.11 -1.16 -19.14
N ILE A 290 -1.90 -0.91 -19.63
CA ILE A 290 -0.74 -0.55 -18.86
C ILE A 290 -0.25 0.81 -19.33
N LEU A 291 0.01 1.71 -18.38
CA LEU A 291 0.71 2.96 -18.61
C LEU A 291 2.12 2.86 -18.01
N ILE A 292 3.14 2.85 -18.86
CA ILE A 292 4.54 2.83 -18.46
C ILE A 292 5.11 4.25 -18.56
N CYS A 293 5.87 4.67 -17.56
CA CYS A 293 6.68 5.87 -17.55
C CYS A 293 8.15 5.46 -17.39
N ASP A 294 9.01 5.88 -18.31
CA ASP A 294 10.45 5.63 -18.26
C ASP A 294 11.27 6.91 -18.01
N HIS A 295 12.56 6.74 -17.73
CA HIS A 295 13.55 7.79 -17.47
C HIS A 295 13.29 8.62 -16.21
N ILE A 296 12.73 7.99 -15.17
CA ILE A 296 12.49 8.64 -13.87
C ILE A 296 13.80 9.10 -13.22
N ASP A 297 14.90 8.37 -13.43
CA ASP A 297 16.23 8.69 -12.91
C ASP A 297 16.77 10.04 -13.44
N MET A 298 16.42 10.40 -14.67
CA MET A 298 16.84 11.66 -15.28
C MET A 298 16.13 12.89 -14.70
N LEU A 299 15.03 12.71 -13.95
CA LEU A 299 14.40 13.82 -13.21
C LEU A 299 15.30 14.32 -12.07
N ALA A 300 16.15 13.46 -11.49
CA ALA A 300 17.06 13.86 -10.42
C ALA A 300 18.17 14.80 -10.91
N THR A 301 18.54 14.73 -12.20
CA THR A 301 19.65 15.49 -12.78
C THR A 301 19.28 16.91 -13.21
N GLY A 302 18.02 17.33 -13.05
CA GLY A 302 17.59 18.72 -13.28
C GLY A 302 17.63 19.18 -14.73
N THR A 303 17.71 18.26 -15.69
CA THR A 303 17.69 18.56 -17.13
C THR A 303 16.29 19.02 -17.55
N THR A 304 16.22 20.17 -18.22
CA THR A 304 15.01 21.00 -18.39
C THR A 304 14.11 20.63 -19.58
N THR A 305 14.36 19.53 -20.29
CA THR A 305 13.56 19.09 -21.45
C THR A 305 12.72 17.86 -21.13
N ASP A 306 11.73 17.52 -21.95
CA ASP A 306 10.79 16.40 -21.73
C ASP A 306 11.48 15.03 -21.76
N VAL A 307 12.09 14.66 -20.64
CA VAL A 307 12.86 13.42 -20.51
C VAL A 307 11.96 12.21 -20.26
N LEU A 308 10.78 12.41 -19.67
CA LEU A 308 9.86 11.32 -19.37
C LEU A 308 9.18 10.81 -20.63
N VAL A 309 9.26 9.50 -20.84
CA VAL A 309 8.56 8.83 -21.94
C VAL A 309 7.41 8.04 -21.34
N PHE A 310 6.18 8.40 -21.74
CA PHE A 310 4.99 7.62 -21.41
C PHE A 310 4.58 6.76 -22.60
N CYS A 311 4.25 5.50 -22.32
CA CYS A 311 3.73 4.55 -23.30
C CYS A 311 2.48 3.88 -22.73
N PHE A 312 1.41 3.81 -23.53
CA PHE A 312 0.23 3.03 -23.19
C PHE A 312 0.22 1.73 -23.99
N ILE A 313 0.03 0.61 -23.29
CA ILE A 313 -0.02 -0.73 -23.85
C ILE A 313 -1.41 -1.30 -23.53
N PRO A 314 -2.27 -1.53 -24.53
CA PRO A 314 -3.58 -2.14 -24.28
C PRO A 314 -3.42 -3.59 -23.78
N LEU A 315 -4.39 -4.07 -23.02
CA LEU A 315 -4.48 -5.50 -22.70
C LEU A 315 -4.68 -6.33 -23.97
N PRO A 316 -4.34 -7.64 -23.96
CA PRO A 316 -4.67 -8.55 -25.05
C PRO A 316 -6.16 -8.45 -25.40
N GLU A 317 -6.49 -8.44 -26.70
CA GLU A 317 -7.86 -8.24 -27.19
C GLU A 317 -8.85 -9.26 -26.60
N GLU A 318 -8.42 -10.51 -26.42
CA GLU A 318 -9.20 -11.57 -25.77
C GLU A 318 -9.58 -11.27 -24.30
N CYS A 319 -8.81 -10.40 -23.64
CA CYS A 319 -8.97 -10.06 -22.22
C CYS A 319 -9.58 -8.67 -22.00
N ALA A 320 -9.66 -7.84 -23.05
CA ALA A 320 -10.27 -6.52 -22.98
C ALA A 320 -11.74 -6.65 -22.57
N MET A 321 -12.09 -6.10 -21.40
CA MET A 321 -13.48 -6.15 -20.95
C MET A 321 -14.29 -5.10 -21.69
N MET A 322 -15.27 -5.55 -22.47
CA MET A 322 -16.39 -4.69 -22.87
C MET A 322 -17.00 -4.06 -21.61
N SER A 323 -17.18 -2.73 -21.61
CA SER A 323 -17.82 -1.99 -20.52
C SER A 323 -19.30 -2.39 -20.41
N TYR A 324 -19.55 -3.56 -19.83
CA TYR A 324 -20.87 -3.98 -19.39
C TYR A 324 -21.10 -3.43 -17.97
N PRO A 325 -22.25 -2.81 -17.69
CA PRO A 325 -22.56 -2.19 -16.40
C PRO A 325 -22.37 -3.13 -15.20
N ILE A 326 -22.59 -4.42 -15.39
CA ILE A 326 -22.55 -5.44 -14.33
C ILE A 326 -21.10 -5.81 -13.95
N SER A 327 -20.16 -5.74 -14.89
CA SER A 327 -18.76 -6.15 -14.67
C SER A 327 -17.95 -5.19 -13.78
N ARG A 328 -18.49 -3.99 -13.47
CA ARG A 328 -17.83 -2.96 -12.63
C ARG A 328 -18.17 -3.06 -11.14
N TRP A 329 -19.12 -3.88 -10.72
CA TRP A 329 -19.48 -4.00 -9.30
C TRP A 329 -18.40 -4.73 -8.48
N ARG A 330 -17.56 -5.56 -9.13
CA ARG A 330 -16.44 -6.24 -8.49
C ARG A 330 -15.09 -5.58 -8.86
N PRO A 331 -14.19 -5.34 -7.90
CA PRO A 331 -12.81 -4.93 -8.16
C PRO A 331 -12.13 -5.91 -9.12
N ALA A 332 -11.43 -5.39 -10.15
CA ALA A 332 -10.72 -6.26 -11.09
C ALA A 332 -9.63 -7.09 -10.41
N THR A 333 -9.07 -6.58 -9.31
CA THR A 333 -8.09 -7.26 -8.46
C THR A 333 -8.59 -8.55 -7.82
N GLU A 334 -9.91 -8.82 -7.80
CA GLU A 334 -10.44 -10.10 -7.28
C GLU A 334 -10.12 -11.30 -8.19
N PHE A 335 -9.96 -11.07 -9.49
CA PHE A 335 -9.85 -12.14 -10.50
C PHE A 335 -8.76 -11.87 -11.55
N ARG A 336 -8.07 -10.73 -11.47
CA ARG A 336 -6.95 -10.35 -12.33
C ARG A 336 -5.81 -9.79 -11.48
N THR A 337 -4.59 -10.04 -11.91
CA THR A 337 -3.40 -9.45 -11.30
C THR A 337 -2.31 -9.30 -12.34
N MET A 338 -1.40 -8.37 -12.09
CA MET A 338 -0.24 -8.16 -12.93
C MET A 338 0.98 -7.90 -12.06
N PHE A 339 2.13 -8.45 -12.45
CA PHE A 339 3.37 -8.27 -11.73
C PHE A 339 4.57 -8.38 -12.65
N CYS A 340 5.65 -7.70 -12.28
CA CYS A 340 6.94 -7.78 -12.94
C CYS A 340 7.69 -9.05 -12.48
N VAL A 341 8.07 -9.92 -13.41
CA VAL A 341 8.87 -11.13 -13.13
C VAL A 341 10.35 -10.79 -13.07
N ASP A 342 10.81 -10.05 -14.06
CA ASP A 342 12.16 -9.54 -14.21
C ASP A 342 12.11 -8.14 -14.83
N HIS A 343 13.27 -7.52 -15.02
CA HIS A 343 13.38 -6.14 -15.49
C HIS A 343 12.84 -5.87 -16.91
N ARG A 344 12.31 -6.88 -17.61
CA ARG A 344 11.83 -6.81 -19.00
C ARG A 344 10.49 -7.50 -19.23
N THR A 345 10.06 -8.35 -18.30
CA THR A 345 8.88 -9.20 -18.44
C THR A 345 7.82 -8.87 -17.40
N ILE A 346 6.64 -8.50 -17.88
CA ILE A 346 5.44 -8.28 -17.06
C ILE A 346 4.50 -9.46 -17.30
N MET A 347 4.03 -10.09 -16.23
CA MET A 347 3.06 -11.17 -16.30
C MET A 347 1.68 -10.66 -15.93
N PHE A 348 0.70 -11.02 -16.76
CA PHE A 348 -0.71 -10.78 -16.53
C PHE A 348 -1.43 -12.12 -16.34
N VAL A 349 -2.16 -12.23 -15.24
CA VAL A 349 -2.92 -13.42 -14.89
C VAL A 349 -4.39 -13.03 -14.80
N CYS A 350 -5.23 -13.74 -15.54
CA CYS A 350 -6.67 -13.54 -15.56
C CYS A 350 -7.38 -14.85 -15.26
N MET A 351 -8.35 -14.81 -14.35
CA MET A 351 -9.29 -15.90 -14.13
C MET A 351 -10.51 -15.69 -15.03
N ASP A 352 -10.56 -16.47 -16.11
CA ASP A 352 -11.66 -16.47 -17.07
C ASP A 352 -12.89 -17.15 -16.45
N SER A 353 -14.09 -16.70 -16.83
CA SER A 353 -15.44 -17.16 -16.39
C SER A 353 -15.90 -16.77 -14.97
N TYR A 354 -15.06 -16.20 -14.10
CA TYR A 354 -15.48 -15.74 -12.76
C TYR A 354 -16.53 -14.62 -12.81
N THR A 355 -16.66 -13.94 -13.95
CA THR A 355 -17.56 -12.79 -14.17
C THR A 355 -18.99 -13.18 -14.56
N GLN A 356 -19.29 -14.45 -14.81
CA GLN A 356 -20.59 -14.92 -15.33
C GLN A 356 -21.20 -16.08 -14.54
N SER A 357 -21.33 -15.92 -13.20
CA SER A 357 -22.09 -16.88 -12.38
C SER A 357 -21.59 -18.33 -12.44
N CYS A 358 -20.38 -18.56 -12.97
CA CYS A 358 -19.80 -19.87 -13.10
C CYS A 358 -19.16 -20.29 -11.77
N PRO A 359 -19.36 -21.53 -11.33
CA PRO A 359 -18.77 -22.01 -10.09
C PRO A 359 -17.23 -22.08 -10.21
N PHE A 360 -16.53 -21.71 -9.14
CA PHE A 360 -15.07 -21.57 -9.05
C PHE A 360 -14.26 -22.75 -9.64
N HIS A 361 -14.78 -23.98 -9.53
CA HIS A 361 -14.12 -25.18 -10.06
C HIS A 361 -14.11 -25.28 -11.59
N LYS A 362 -14.85 -24.41 -12.30
CA LYS A 362 -14.84 -24.31 -13.77
C LYS A 362 -14.02 -23.11 -14.27
N SER A 363 -13.43 -22.34 -13.36
CA SER A 363 -12.64 -21.18 -13.72
C SER A 363 -11.29 -21.59 -14.28
N VAL A 364 -10.92 -20.97 -15.39
CA VAL A 364 -9.66 -21.21 -16.10
C VAL A 364 -8.74 -20.02 -15.85
N LEU A 365 -7.52 -20.30 -15.43
CA LEU A 365 -6.49 -19.29 -15.27
C LEU A 365 -5.73 -19.18 -16.59
N THR A 366 -5.79 -18.00 -17.20
CA THR A 366 -5.05 -17.67 -18.42
C THR A 366 -3.92 -16.72 -18.06
N THR A 367 -2.71 -17.08 -18.48
CA THR A 367 -1.50 -16.30 -18.24
C THR A 367 -0.96 -15.72 -19.55
N TRP A 368 -0.57 -14.45 -19.49
CA TRP A 368 0.08 -13.73 -20.58
C TRP A 368 1.39 -13.12 -20.09
N SER A 369 2.42 -13.23 -20.91
CA SER A 369 3.70 -12.55 -20.72
C SER A 369 3.78 -11.36 -21.69
N LEU A 370 4.04 -10.18 -21.16
CA LEU A 370 4.39 -9.00 -21.92
C LEU A 370 5.89 -8.82 -21.84
N SER A 371 6.56 -8.85 -22.98
CA SER A 371 7.99 -8.58 -23.04
C SER A 371 8.28 -7.45 -24.02
N SER A 372 9.26 -6.63 -23.68
CA SER A 372 9.85 -5.69 -24.63
C SER A 372 11.05 -6.38 -25.29
N PRO A 373 10.98 -6.72 -26.59
CA PRO A 373 12.16 -7.09 -27.33
C PRO A 373 13.08 -5.88 -27.39
N LEU A 374 14.36 -6.08 -27.71
CA LEU A 374 15.39 -5.03 -27.83
C LEU A 374 15.05 -3.89 -28.83
N THR A 375 13.83 -3.85 -29.38
CA THR A 375 13.32 -2.97 -30.43
C THR A 375 12.13 -2.11 -29.98
N ASP A 376 11.91 -1.92 -28.67
CA ASP A 376 10.87 -1.04 -28.07
C ASP A 376 9.41 -1.34 -28.46
N CYS A 377 9.13 -2.52 -29.02
CA CYS A 377 7.79 -2.96 -29.39
C CYS A 377 7.25 -4.01 -28.41
N TRP A 378 6.47 -3.55 -27.44
CA TRP A 378 5.79 -4.41 -26.47
C TRP A 378 4.85 -5.40 -27.15
N HIS A 379 5.03 -6.69 -26.85
CA HIS A 379 4.18 -7.76 -27.41
C HIS A 379 3.72 -8.72 -26.32
N TRP A 380 2.44 -9.08 -26.41
CA TRP A 380 1.82 -10.07 -25.54
C TRP A 380 2.00 -11.46 -26.13
N CYS A 381 2.56 -12.37 -25.34
CA CYS A 381 2.57 -13.80 -25.62
C CYS A 381 1.64 -14.51 -24.64
N LYS A 382 0.79 -15.39 -25.15
CA LYS A 382 -0.07 -16.24 -24.35
C LYS A 382 0.72 -17.48 -23.95
N GLU A 383 0.80 -17.78 -22.67
CA GLU A 383 1.58 -18.94 -22.21
C GLU A 383 0.71 -20.19 -22.15
N ALA A 384 -0.13 -20.32 -21.12
CA ALA A 384 -0.92 -21.52 -20.88
C ALA A 384 -2.26 -21.20 -20.20
N LYS A 385 -3.23 -22.10 -20.40
CA LYS A 385 -4.51 -22.14 -19.68
C LYS A 385 -4.47 -23.28 -18.68
N ALA A 386 -4.68 -23.00 -17.40
CA ALA A 386 -4.77 -24.02 -16.37
C ALA A 386 -6.20 -24.10 -15.82
N SER A 387 -6.78 -25.30 -15.80
CA SER A 387 -8.04 -25.52 -15.09
C SER A 387 -7.76 -25.65 -13.59
N LEU A 388 -8.51 -24.92 -12.76
CA LEU A 388 -8.43 -25.09 -11.31
C LEU A 388 -8.92 -26.47 -10.83
N SER A 389 -9.60 -27.25 -11.69
CA SER A 389 -10.03 -28.62 -11.38
C SER A 389 -8.92 -29.67 -11.43
N GLU A 390 -7.74 -29.36 -11.99
CA GLU A 390 -6.67 -30.35 -12.21
C GLU A 390 -5.55 -30.30 -11.15
N GLN A 391 -5.58 -29.33 -10.23
CA GLN A 391 -4.63 -29.29 -9.11
C GLN A 391 -5.09 -30.22 -7.99
N SER A 392 -4.72 -31.50 -8.09
CA SER A 392 -4.70 -32.39 -6.92
C SER A 392 -3.78 -31.78 -5.84
N PRO A 393 -4.12 -31.87 -4.54
CA PRO A 393 -3.21 -31.45 -3.49
C PRO A 393 -1.87 -32.20 -3.63
N PRO A 394 -0.73 -31.61 -3.26
CA PRO A 394 0.56 -32.28 -3.39
C PRO A 394 0.51 -33.60 -2.63
N ARG A 395 0.59 -34.71 -3.37
CA ARG A 395 0.81 -36.04 -2.79
C ARG A 395 2.08 -35.95 -1.97
N ARG A 396 1.99 -36.29 -0.68
CA ARG A 396 3.17 -36.45 0.19
C ARG A 396 4.23 -37.26 -0.57
N PRO A 397 5.49 -36.81 -0.66
CA PRO A 397 6.53 -37.65 -1.21
C PRO A 397 6.66 -38.92 -0.35
N PRO A 398 6.93 -40.09 -0.96
CA PRO A 398 7.07 -41.33 -0.24
C PRO A 398 8.28 -41.27 0.70
N LEU A 399 8.07 -41.74 1.93
CA LEU A 399 9.13 -42.06 2.89
C LEU A 399 10.02 -43.16 2.29
N ALA A 400 11.29 -42.84 2.06
CA ALA A 400 12.51 -43.68 2.04
C ALA A 400 13.51 -42.97 1.08
N LEU A 401 14.79 -42.75 1.35
CA LEU A 401 15.81 -43.44 2.14
C LEU A 401 16.81 -42.39 2.66
N THR A 402 17.33 -42.61 3.86
CA THR A 402 18.55 -41.97 4.36
C THR A 402 19.74 -42.22 3.44
N PRO A 403 20.60 -41.21 3.20
CA PRO A 403 22.02 -41.44 3.00
C PRO A 403 22.83 -40.87 4.17
N ARG A 404 23.89 -41.61 4.47
CA ARG A 404 24.84 -41.44 5.56
C ARG A 404 25.54 -40.09 5.54
N LEU A 405 25.81 -39.57 6.75
CA LEU A 405 26.90 -38.62 6.97
C LEU A 405 28.21 -39.27 6.53
N GLU A 406 28.87 -38.69 5.54
CA GLU A 406 30.32 -38.84 5.36
C GLU A 406 30.94 -37.44 5.21
N HIS A 407 31.86 -37.20 6.14
CA HIS A 407 32.88 -36.17 6.30
C HIS A 407 33.12 -35.16 5.17
N LEU A 408 33.03 -33.87 5.53
CA LEU A 408 33.78 -32.78 4.90
C LEU A 408 34.86 -32.32 5.88
N GLU A 409 36.12 -32.61 5.55
CA GLU A 409 37.27 -31.82 6.01
C GLU A 409 37.51 -30.64 5.04
N PRO A 410 38.17 -29.57 5.49
CA PRO A 410 38.08 -28.26 4.88
C PRO A 410 39.17 -28.01 3.84
N LEU A 411 38.83 -27.21 2.81
CA LEU A 411 39.65 -26.12 2.27
C LEU A 411 38.75 -25.12 1.53
#